data_AF-A0A667YC63-F1
#
_entry.id   AF-A0A667YC63-F1
#
_cell.length_a   1.000
_cell.length_b   1.000
_cell.length_c   1.000
_cell.angle_alpha   90.00
_cell.angle_beta   90.00
_cell.angle_gamma   90.00
#
_symmetry.space_group_name_H-M   'P 1'
#
loop_
_entity.id
_entity.type
_entity.pdbx_description
1 polymer ?
#
loop_
_entity_poly.entity_id
_entity_poly.type
_entity_poly.pdbx_seq_one_letter_code
_entity_poly.pdbx_strand_id
1 'polypeptide(L)'
;MIRNKLLGKCLQVQDGHSGGGRVSLGECSPHLSIQEWRWLPESHALSSLHTGECLTAPAEQYEGVRLQPCILRAGSQAWTCSKKGHLTLFGKGLHLSARQESTLITMLVLSSLALVLGTVILILNVYSNRKKVVCVLKSYTPRQEASVPGSPVPNERAPLTKHAMRLSHSSPTVQRGEILIEWKDGTVTPLYEG
;
A
#
# COMPACT_ATOMS: atom_id res chain seq x y z
N MET A 1 -8.97 -10.72 21.71
CA MET A 1 -9.25 -10.17 20.37
C MET A 1 -7.91 -9.85 19.72
N ILE A 2 -7.82 -9.76 18.38
CA ILE A 2 -6.57 -9.40 17.70
C ILE A 2 -6.85 -8.21 16.81
N ARG A 3 -6.14 -7.10 17.03
CA ARG A 3 -6.46 -5.81 16.43
C ARG A 3 -5.31 -5.30 15.58
N ASN A 4 -5.62 -4.97 14.34
CA ASN A 4 -4.75 -4.14 13.53
C ASN A 4 -4.91 -2.68 13.96
N LYS A 5 -3.92 -2.12 14.67
CA LYS A 5 -4.03 -0.74 15.18
C LYS A 5 -4.02 0.30 14.05
N LEU A 6 -3.26 0.07 12.98
CA LEU A 6 -3.18 0.99 11.83
C LEU A 6 -4.52 1.08 11.09
N LEU A 7 -5.27 -0.02 11.02
CA LEU A 7 -6.57 -0.07 10.35
C LEU A 7 -7.76 0.13 11.30
N GLY A 8 -7.55 0.05 12.61
CA GLY A 8 -8.63 0.06 13.60
C GLY A 8 -9.58 -1.15 13.49
N LYS A 9 -9.17 -2.21 12.79
CA LYS A 9 -9.98 -3.41 12.51
C LYS A 9 -9.49 -4.61 13.29
N CYS A 10 -10.38 -5.57 13.52
CA CYS A 10 -10.07 -6.80 14.23
C CYS A 10 -10.12 -8.01 13.33
N LEU A 11 -9.21 -8.95 13.57
CA LEU A 11 -9.15 -10.23 12.88
C LEU A 11 -10.39 -11.05 13.23
N GLN A 12 -11.14 -11.47 12.22
CA GLN A 12 -12.38 -12.22 12.40
C GLN A 12 -12.44 -13.41 11.44
N VAL A 13 -13.13 -14.46 11.89
CA VAL A 13 -13.51 -15.58 11.02
C VAL A 13 -14.52 -15.09 9.99
N GLN A 14 -14.36 -15.52 8.73
CA GLN A 14 -15.32 -15.26 7.66
C GLN A 14 -16.18 -16.51 7.45
N ASP A 15 -17.49 -16.34 7.57
CA ASP A 15 -18.45 -17.41 7.29
C ASP A 15 -18.56 -17.63 5.77
N GLY A 16 -18.27 -18.85 5.31
CA GLY A 16 -18.29 -19.17 3.88
C GLY A 16 -18.48 -20.67 3.60
N HIS A 17 -19.39 -20.99 2.69
CA HIS A 17 -19.86 -22.33 2.31
C HIS A 17 -18.84 -23.21 1.56
N SER A 18 -17.53 -23.03 1.73
CA SER A 18 -16.54 -23.77 0.92
C SER A 18 -15.24 -24.05 1.65
N GLY A 19 -15.19 -25.22 2.31
CA GLY A 19 -14.01 -26.10 2.34
C GLY A 19 -12.71 -25.61 2.99
N GLY A 20 -12.71 -24.48 3.67
CA GLY A 20 -11.57 -23.99 4.45
C GLY A 20 -11.88 -22.62 5.03
N GLY A 21 -11.87 -22.50 6.36
CA GLY A 21 -12.24 -21.25 7.00
C GLY A 21 -11.31 -20.12 6.56
N ARG A 22 -11.88 -19.00 6.10
CA ARG A 22 -11.11 -17.80 5.78
C ARG A 22 -11.13 -16.84 6.96
N VAL A 23 -10.15 -15.95 7.00
CA VAL A 23 -10.13 -14.84 7.95
C VAL A 23 -10.16 -13.53 7.20
N SER A 24 -10.76 -12.52 7.83
CA SER A 24 -10.90 -11.17 7.31
C SER A 24 -10.67 -10.15 8.41
N LEU A 25 -10.68 -8.87 8.06
CA LEU A 25 -10.67 -7.77 9.02
C LEU A 25 -12.05 -7.11 9.06
N GLY A 26 -12.62 -6.99 10.26
CA GLY A 26 -13.92 -6.35 10.48
C GLY A 26 -13.90 -5.34 11.62
N GLU A 27 -15.07 -4.76 11.91
CA GLU A 27 -15.23 -3.83 13.05
C GLU A 27 -14.97 -4.56 14.37
N CYS A 28 -14.13 -3.98 15.23
CA CYS A 28 -13.81 -4.57 16.52
C CYS A 28 -15.03 -4.56 17.44
N SER A 29 -15.45 -5.73 17.90
CA SER A 29 -16.53 -5.86 18.89
C SER A 29 -16.19 -6.94 19.91
N PRO A 30 -16.23 -6.62 21.23
CA PRO A 30 -15.95 -7.59 22.28
C PRO A 30 -17.07 -8.63 22.47
N HIS A 31 -18.19 -8.49 21.76
CA HIS A 31 -19.36 -9.37 21.87
C HIS A 31 -19.45 -10.39 20.73
N LEU A 32 -18.53 -10.35 19.76
CA LEU A 32 -18.57 -11.24 18.60
C LEU A 32 -17.65 -12.44 18.81
N SER A 33 -18.24 -13.64 18.89
CA SER A 33 -17.50 -14.90 19.01
C SER A 33 -16.52 -15.14 17.85
N ILE A 34 -16.84 -14.64 16.65
CA ILE A 34 -15.99 -14.73 15.46
C ILE A 34 -14.66 -13.95 15.58
N GLN A 35 -14.53 -13.07 16.57
CA GLN A 35 -13.32 -12.29 16.88
C GLN A 35 -12.59 -12.77 18.14
N GLU A 36 -13.04 -13.90 18.71
CA GLU A 36 -12.41 -14.52 19.86
C GLU A 36 -11.34 -15.53 19.43
N TRP A 37 -10.12 -15.31 19.94
CA TRP A 37 -8.94 -16.10 19.62
C TRP A 37 -8.29 -16.61 20.90
N ARG A 38 -7.82 -17.85 20.89
CA ARG A 38 -7.13 -18.52 22.00
C ARG A 38 -5.74 -18.93 21.58
N TRP A 39 -4.76 -18.53 22.37
CA TRP A 39 -3.40 -19.02 22.25
C TRP A 39 -3.29 -20.43 22.80
N LEU A 40 -2.69 -21.34 22.04
CA LEU A 40 -2.37 -22.71 22.44
C LEU A 40 -0.86 -22.80 22.68
N PRO A 41 -0.39 -22.72 23.94
CA PRO A 41 1.04 -22.66 24.24
C PRO A 41 1.79 -23.94 23.84
N GLU A 42 1.14 -25.11 23.88
CA GLU A 42 1.76 -26.40 23.59
C GLU A 42 2.21 -26.53 22.13
N SER A 43 1.47 -25.92 21.21
CA SER A 43 1.73 -25.96 19.77
C SER A 43 2.17 -24.61 19.21
N HIS A 44 2.29 -23.58 20.06
CA HIS A 44 2.45 -22.19 19.64
C HIS A 44 1.38 -21.76 18.63
N ALA A 45 0.17 -22.31 18.69
CA ALA A 45 -0.86 -22.07 17.68
C ALA A 45 -1.88 -21.04 18.16
N LEU A 46 -2.50 -20.36 17.20
CA LEU A 46 -3.58 -19.43 17.45
C LEU A 46 -4.89 -20.03 16.94
N SER A 47 -5.77 -20.42 17.85
CA SER A 47 -7.05 -21.05 17.54
C SER A 47 -8.22 -20.07 17.60
N SER A 48 -9.20 -20.22 16.71
CA SER A 48 -10.47 -19.51 16.82
C SER A 48 -11.36 -20.20 17.86
N LEU A 49 -11.94 -19.45 18.80
CA LEU A 49 -12.95 -20.03 19.70
C LEU A 49 -14.25 -20.34 18.96
N HIS A 50 -14.50 -19.69 17.82
CA HIS A 50 -15.72 -19.89 17.05
C HIS A 50 -15.74 -21.22 16.30
N THR A 51 -14.63 -21.59 15.64
CA THR A 51 -14.54 -22.82 14.82
C THR A 51 -13.69 -23.91 15.44
N GLY A 52 -12.83 -23.60 16.41
CA GLY A 52 -11.82 -24.52 16.96
C GLY A 52 -10.61 -24.74 16.03
N GLU A 53 -10.58 -24.10 14.86
CA GLU A 53 -9.48 -24.22 13.90
C GLU A 53 -8.33 -23.25 14.20
N CYS A 54 -7.14 -23.60 13.73
CA CYS A 54 -5.92 -22.84 13.92
C CYS A 54 -5.58 -21.95 12.71
N LEU A 55 -5.15 -20.72 12.99
CA LEU A 55 -4.61 -19.81 12.00
C LEU A 55 -3.35 -20.42 11.39
N THR A 56 -3.35 -20.59 10.08
CA THR A 56 -2.30 -21.28 9.34
C THR A 56 -1.74 -20.38 8.25
N ALA A 57 -0.41 -20.25 8.25
CA ALA A 57 0.32 -19.60 7.17
C ALA A 57 0.39 -20.54 5.96
N PRO A 58 0.08 -20.05 4.75
CA PRO A 58 0.24 -20.83 3.54
C PRO A 58 1.71 -21.08 3.22
N ALA A 59 1.97 -22.08 2.36
CA ALA A 59 3.30 -22.36 1.86
C ALA A 59 3.77 -21.29 0.84
N GLU A 60 2.82 -20.74 0.07
CA GLU A 60 3.10 -19.73 -0.94
C GLU A 60 3.14 -18.32 -0.35
N GLN A 61 4.19 -17.59 -0.72
CA GLN A 61 4.30 -16.16 -0.45
C GLN A 61 3.18 -15.46 -1.21
N TYR A 62 2.43 -14.57 -0.56
CA TYR A 62 1.25 -13.83 -1.07
C TYR A 62 -0.13 -14.48 -0.93
N GLU A 63 -0.20 -15.76 -0.58
CA GLU A 63 -1.48 -16.33 -0.19
C GLU A 63 -1.85 -15.84 1.23
N GLY A 64 -3.14 -15.56 1.46
CA GLY A 64 -3.62 -15.12 2.76
C GLY A 64 -3.59 -16.25 3.79
N VAL A 65 -3.46 -15.91 5.07
CA VAL A 65 -3.65 -16.88 6.15
C VAL A 65 -5.06 -17.45 6.13
N ARG A 66 -5.19 -18.70 6.56
CA ARG A 66 -6.45 -19.46 6.57
C ARG A 66 -6.64 -20.21 7.88
N LEU A 67 -7.84 -20.68 8.13
CA LEU A 67 -8.15 -21.61 9.21
C LEU A 67 -8.05 -23.04 8.69
N GLN A 68 -7.38 -23.87 9.46
CA GLN A 68 -7.27 -25.30 9.23
C GLN A 68 -7.36 -26.03 10.57
N PRO A 69 -7.66 -27.34 10.59
CA PRO A 69 -7.55 -28.14 11.80
C PRO A 69 -6.20 -27.92 12.48
N CYS A 70 -6.21 -27.82 13.81
CA CYS A 70 -5.00 -27.65 14.59
C CYS A 70 -4.14 -28.92 14.51
N ILE A 71 -2.92 -28.78 14.00
CA ILE A 71 -1.96 -29.88 13.83
C ILE A 71 -0.82 -29.65 14.82
N LEU A 72 -0.62 -30.62 15.71
CA LEU A 72 0.48 -30.59 16.65
C LEU A 72 1.81 -30.56 15.89
N ARG A 73 2.71 -29.65 16.26
CA ARG A 73 4.04 -29.47 15.64
C ARG A 73 4.03 -29.06 14.16
N ALA A 74 2.93 -28.48 13.66
CA ALA A 74 2.93 -27.86 12.34
C ALA A 74 3.62 -26.49 12.38
N GLY A 75 4.81 -26.38 11.76
CA GLY A 75 5.55 -25.12 11.68
C GLY A 75 4.83 -24.01 10.88
N SER A 76 3.80 -24.35 10.08
CA SER A 76 2.91 -23.38 9.42
C SER A 76 1.83 -22.80 10.34
N GLN A 77 1.60 -23.42 11.50
CA GLN A 77 0.62 -22.98 12.51
C GLN A 77 1.28 -22.45 13.77
N ALA A 78 2.61 -22.53 13.88
CA ALA A 78 3.37 -22.04 15.01
C ALA A 78 3.65 -20.54 14.86
N TRP A 79 3.05 -19.73 15.72
CA TRP A 79 3.18 -18.29 15.77
C TRP A 79 3.95 -17.85 17.02
N THR A 80 4.53 -16.67 16.96
CA THR A 80 5.09 -15.96 18.10
C THR A 80 4.75 -14.48 18.03
N CYS A 81 4.78 -13.81 19.17
CA CYS A 81 4.61 -12.37 19.23
C CYS A 81 5.98 -11.72 19.36
N SER A 82 6.35 -10.87 18.41
CA SER A 82 7.59 -10.10 18.49
C SER A 82 7.55 -9.07 19.62
N LYS A 83 8.71 -8.56 20.03
CA LYS A 83 8.81 -7.44 21.01
C LYS A 83 8.04 -6.17 20.58
N LYS A 84 7.79 -6.03 19.28
CA LYS A 84 7.01 -4.93 18.70
C LYS A 84 5.50 -5.23 18.63
N GLY A 85 5.08 -6.39 19.14
CA GLY A 85 3.69 -6.83 19.17
C GLY A 85 3.20 -7.53 17.90
N HIS A 86 4.03 -7.69 16.86
CA HIS A 86 3.63 -8.38 15.63
C HIS A 86 3.50 -9.89 15.83
N LEU A 87 2.44 -10.47 15.29
CA LEU A 87 2.35 -11.92 15.06
C LEU A 87 3.33 -12.34 13.96
N THR A 88 4.27 -13.22 14.29
CA THR A 88 5.26 -13.74 13.35
C THR A 88 5.26 -15.26 13.33
N LEU A 89 5.54 -15.84 12.17
CA LEU A 89 5.63 -17.28 12.01
C LEU A 89 6.95 -17.76 12.65
N PHE A 90 6.83 -18.74 13.54
CA PHE A 90 7.93 -19.25 14.35
C PHE A 90 9.09 -19.72 13.45
N GLY A 91 10.30 -19.22 13.72
CA GLY A 91 11.51 -19.60 12.99
C GLY A 91 11.60 -19.14 11.53
N LYS A 92 10.59 -18.43 10.97
CA LYS A 92 10.59 -18.04 9.54
C LYS A 92 10.74 -16.54 9.27
N GLY A 93 10.72 -15.69 10.30
CA GLY A 93 10.87 -14.23 10.14
C GLY A 93 9.75 -13.55 9.33
N LEU A 94 8.68 -14.28 9.01
CA LEU A 94 7.50 -13.75 8.33
C LEU A 94 6.54 -13.18 9.37
N HIS A 95 6.03 -11.97 9.14
CA HIS A 95 5.02 -11.36 10.00
C HIS A 95 3.66 -11.36 9.32
N LEU A 96 2.62 -11.58 10.12
CA LEU A 96 1.25 -11.39 9.68
C LEU A 96 1.03 -9.91 9.39
N SER A 97 0.59 -9.60 8.18
CA SER A 97 0.33 -8.24 7.73
C SER A 97 -1.03 -8.15 7.07
N ALA A 98 -1.62 -6.97 7.11
CA ALA A 98 -2.84 -6.65 6.40
C ALA A 98 -2.54 -5.71 5.22
N ARG A 99 -3.18 -5.98 4.09
CA ARG A 99 -3.18 -5.06 2.95
C ARG A 99 -4.32 -4.07 3.12
N GLN A 100 -4.01 -2.78 3.10
CA GLN A 100 -5.02 -1.74 2.99
C GLN A 100 -5.40 -1.61 1.51
N GLU A 101 -6.68 -1.71 1.17
CA GLU A 101 -7.17 -1.54 -0.22
C GLU A 101 -7.19 -0.06 -0.67
N SER A 102 -6.64 0.85 0.12
CA SER A 102 -6.65 2.30 -0.10
C SER A 102 -5.86 2.77 -1.33
N THR A 103 -5.04 1.91 -1.95
CA THR A 103 -4.25 2.30 -3.14
C THR A 103 -5.09 2.44 -4.39
N LEU A 104 -6.20 1.72 -4.53
CA LEU A 104 -7.01 1.79 -5.75
C LEU A 104 -7.78 3.11 -5.82
N ILE A 105 -8.40 3.52 -4.72
CA ILE A 105 -9.17 4.77 -4.64
C ILE A 105 -8.24 5.98 -4.82
N THR A 106 -7.09 5.98 -4.15
CA THR A 106 -6.09 7.06 -4.28
C THR A 106 -5.54 7.18 -5.71
N MET A 107 -5.26 6.05 -6.37
CA MET A 107 -4.83 6.05 -7.78
C MET A 107 -5.93 6.58 -8.72
N LEU A 108 -7.20 6.21 -8.51
CA LEU A 108 -8.33 6.71 -9.31
C LEU A 108 -8.53 8.23 -9.14
N VAL A 109 -8.43 8.73 -7.91
CA VAL A 109 -8.57 10.17 -7.61
C VAL A 109 -7.41 10.97 -8.21
N LEU A 110 -6.17 10.51 -8.06
CA LEU A 110 -5.01 11.19 -8.64
C LEU A 110 -5.04 11.16 -10.17
N SER A 111 -5.46 10.04 -10.77
CA SER A 111 -5.60 9.92 -12.22
C SER A 111 -6.67 10.88 -12.78
N SER A 112 -7.85 10.93 -12.14
CA SER A 112 -8.92 11.85 -12.55
C SER A 112 -8.52 13.32 -12.39
N LEU A 113 -7.85 13.69 -11.29
CA LEU A 113 -7.35 15.05 -11.08
C LEU A 113 -6.31 15.44 -12.14
N ALA A 114 -5.38 14.55 -12.47
CA ALA A 114 -4.38 14.80 -13.51
C ALA A 114 -5.02 14.98 -14.89
N LEU A 115 -6.05 14.19 -15.22
CA LEU A 115 -6.80 14.31 -16.47
C LEU A 115 -7.53 15.67 -16.56
N VAL A 116 -8.21 16.08 -15.48
CA VAL A 116 -8.89 17.38 -15.41
C VAL A 116 -7.89 18.52 -15.59
N LEU A 117 -6.76 18.50 -14.87
CA LEU A 117 -5.73 19.53 -15.02
C LEU A 117 -5.14 19.56 -16.43
N GLY A 118 -4.86 18.39 -17.02
CA GLY A 118 -4.36 18.28 -18.39
C GLY A 118 -5.32 18.87 -19.43
N THR A 119 -6.62 18.57 -19.31
CA THR A 119 -7.64 19.13 -20.22
C THR A 119 -7.79 20.64 -20.07
N VAL A 120 -7.77 21.17 -18.85
CA VAL A 120 -7.82 22.63 -18.60
C VAL A 120 -6.61 23.34 -19.22
N ILE A 121 -5.41 22.80 -19.04
CA ILE A 121 -4.19 23.36 -19.64
C ILE A 121 -4.29 23.35 -21.17
N LEU A 122 -4.75 22.25 -21.77
CA LEU A 122 -4.97 22.16 -23.22
C LEU A 122 -5.96 23.22 -23.72
N ILE A 123 -7.10 23.38 -23.05
CA ILE A 123 -8.11 24.39 -23.39
C ILE A 123 -7.51 25.80 -23.31
N LEU A 124 -6.80 26.12 -22.22
CA LEU A 124 -6.13 27.40 -22.05
C LEU A 124 -5.06 27.64 -23.13
N ASN A 125 -4.31 26.61 -23.52
CA ASN A 125 -3.31 26.70 -24.58
C ASN A 125 -3.97 26.95 -25.94
N VAL A 126 -5.05 26.24 -26.27
CA VAL A 126 -5.82 26.45 -27.51
C VAL A 126 -6.41 27.86 -27.54
N TYR A 127 -7.00 28.33 -26.44
CA TYR A 127 -7.59 29.67 -26.36
C TYR A 127 -6.53 30.77 -26.43
N SER A 128 -5.41 30.60 -25.74
CA SER A 128 -4.28 31.54 -25.78
C SER A 128 -3.61 31.56 -27.15
N ASN A 129 -3.48 30.41 -27.81
CA ASN A 129 -2.94 30.31 -29.17
C ASN A 129 -3.90 30.93 -30.19
N ARG A 130 -5.21 30.67 -30.09
CA ARG A 130 -6.24 31.33 -30.92
C ARG A 130 -6.21 32.85 -30.74
N LYS A 131 -6.06 33.36 -29.51
CA LYS A 131 -5.90 34.81 -29.26
C LYS A 131 -4.63 35.38 -29.87
N LYS A 132 -3.50 34.66 -29.78
CA LYS A 132 -2.25 35.06 -30.47
C LYS A 132 -2.44 35.13 -31.98
N VAL A 133 -3.09 34.14 -32.60
CA VAL A 133 -3.39 34.15 -34.04
C VAL A 133 -4.33 35.31 -34.43
N VAL A 134 -5.36 35.59 -33.61
CA VAL A 134 -6.29 36.71 -33.84
C VAL A 134 -5.58 38.07 -33.72
N CYS A 135 -4.69 38.25 -32.74
CA CYS A 135 -3.91 39.48 -32.62
C CYS A 135 -2.86 39.63 -33.73
N VAL A 136 -2.20 38.54 -34.12
CA VAL A 136 -1.19 38.55 -35.21
C VAL A 136 -1.84 38.85 -36.56
N LEU A 137 -3.04 38.33 -36.83
CA LEU A 137 -3.77 38.62 -38.07
C LEU A 137 -4.34 40.06 -38.08
N LYS A 138 -4.61 40.66 -36.91
CA LYS A 138 -5.05 42.06 -36.78
C LYS A 138 -3.92 43.06 -37.05
N SER A 139 -2.65 42.67 -36.86
CA SER A 139 -1.48 43.54 -37.05
C SER A 139 -0.84 43.48 -38.45
N TYR A 140 -1.21 42.53 -39.32
CA TYR A 140 -0.67 42.46 -40.68
C TYR A 140 -1.55 43.24 -41.67
N THR A 141 -1.51 44.57 -41.60
CA THR A 141 -1.80 45.43 -42.76
C THR A 141 -0.50 45.62 -43.54
N PRO A 142 -0.39 45.21 -44.81
CA PRO A 142 0.87 45.27 -45.53
C PRO A 142 1.19 46.72 -45.93
N ARG A 143 2.35 47.22 -45.49
CA ARG A 143 2.97 48.47 -46.00
C ARG A 143 4.39 48.15 -46.47
N GLN A 144 4.70 48.64 -47.67
CA GLN A 144 5.85 48.35 -48.52
C GLN A 144 7.23 48.82 -48.00
N GLU A 145 8.24 48.13 -48.54
CA GLU A 145 9.58 48.57 -48.98
C GLU A 145 10.86 48.43 -48.11
N ALA A 146 11.85 47.76 -48.76
CA ALA A 146 13.28 48.05 -48.88
C ALA A 146 14.36 47.25 -48.09
N SER A 147 15.11 46.44 -48.86
CA SER A 147 16.59 46.19 -48.89
C SER A 147 17.36 45.49 -47.73
N VAL A 148 17.67 44.18 -47.89
CA VAL A 148 18.99 43.49 -48.16
C VAL A 148 20.30 44.03 -47.49
N PRO A 149 21.36 43.24 -47.14
CA PRO A 149 21.51 41.87 -46.56
C PRO A 149 22.66 41.71 -45.51
N GLY A 150 22.86 40.51 -44.93
CA GLY A 150 24.18 40.13 -44.36
C GLY A 150 24.20 38.96 -43.36
N SER A 151 24.81 37.84 -43.76
CA SER A 151 25.25 36.66 -42.97
C SER A 151 26.81 36.74 -42.84
N PRO A 152 27.60 35.89 -42.11
CA PRO A 152 27.28 34.61 -41.45
C PRO A 152 27.96 34.30 -40.07
N VAL A 153 27.59 33.12 -39.56
CA VAL A 153 28.09 32.27 -38.44
C VAL A 153 29.64 32.14 -38.38
N PRO A 154 30.25 31.85 -37.20
CA PRO A 154 30.78 30.49 -36.97
C PRO A 154 30.64 29.92 -35.53
N ASN A 155 30.63 28.59 -35.52
CA ASN A 155 30.49 27.59 -34.46
C ASN A 155 31.80 27.37 -33.67
N GLU A 156 31.75 27.10 -32.37
CA GLU A 156 32.90 26.51 -31.65
C GLU A 156 32.47 25.48 -30.59
N ARG A 157 33.23 24.36 -30.56
CA ARG A 157 33.00 23.13 -29.80
C ARG A 157 33.39 23.26 -28.31
N ALA A 158 32.81 22.36 -27.52
CA ALA A 158 33.00 22.10 -26.09
C ALA A 158 34.46 21.82 -25.63
N PRO A 159 34.73 21.86 -24.31
CA PRO A 159 34.92 20.58 -23.60
C PRO A 159 34.43 20.48 -22.13
N LEU A 160 34.01 19.25 -21.81
CA LEU A 160 33.94 18.51 -20.53
C LEU A 160 34.37 19.17 -19.21
N THR A 161 33.51 19.11 -18.19
CA THR A 161 33.76 18.32 -16.96
C THR A 161 32.59 18.34 -15.95
N LYS A 162 32.39 17.18 -15.31
CA LYS A 162 31.81 16.92 -13.97
C LYS A 162 30.35 17.38 -13.81
N HIS A 163 29.40 16.54 -13.41
CA HIS A 163 29.27 16.02 -12.05
C HIS A 163 28.47 14.70 -12.08
N ALA A 164 28.96 13.70 -11.36
CA ALA A 164 28.21 12.50 -11.05
C ALA A 164 27.13 12.84 -10.01
N MET A 165 25.85 12.84 -10.41
CA MET A 165 24.76 12.86 -9.46
C MET A 165 24.32 11.41 -9.25
N ARG A 166 24.80 10.81 -8.15
CA ARG A 166 24.20 9.61 -7.59
C ARG A 166 22.79 9.96 -7.15
N LEU A 167 21.78 9.45 -7.86
CA LEU A 167 20.42 9.39 -7.35
C LEU A 167 20.28 8.12 -6.50
N SER A 168 20.43 8.29 -5.19
CA SER A 168 19.79 7.43 -4.21
C SER A 168 18.29 7.71 -4.26
N HIS A 169 17.57 7.02 -5.15
CA HIS A 169 16.12 6.93 -5.03
C HIS A 169 15.78 5.82 -4.03
N SER A 170 15.69 6.25 -2.78
CA SER A 170 14.90 5.63 -1.73
C SER A 170 13.56 5.15 -2.30
N SER A 171 13.38 3.82 -2.30
CA SER A 171 12.07 3.22 -2.54
C SER A 171 11.15 3.51 -1.34
N PRO A 172 9.88 3.86 -1.59
CA PRO A 172 9.00 4.38 -0.55
C PRO A 172 8.55 3.27 0.41
N THR A 173 8.47 3.67 1.67
CA THR A 173 7.94 2.92 2.81
C THR A 173 6.51 2.46 2.54
N VAL A 174 6.35 1.17 2.23
CA VAL A 174 5.06 0.49 2.31
C VAL A 174 4.69 0.40 3.79
N GLN A 175 3.79 1.27 4.25
CA GLN A 175 3.14 1.10 5.55
C GLN A 175 2.16 -0.08 5.46
N ARG A 176 2.70 -1.30 5.61
CA ARG A 176 1.91 -2.54 5.76
C ARG A 176 1.25 -2.53 7.13
N GLY A 177 -0.05 -2.85 7.16
CA GLY A 177 -0.83 -2.90 8.39
C GLY A 177 -0.25 -3.92 9.36
N GLU A 178 0.36 -3.45 10.45
CA GLU A 178 0.81 -4.29 11.55
C GLU A 178 -0.39 -4.82 12.35
N ILE A 179 -0.40 -6.12 12.60
CA ILE A 179 -1.40 -6.74 13.48
C ILE A 179 -0.77 -6.91 14.86
N LEU A 180 -1.44 -6.35 15.87
CA LEU A 180 -1.03 -6.37 17.27
C LEU A 180 -2.08 -7.16 18.07
N ILE A 181 -1.66 -7.81 19.15
CA ILE A 181 -2.59 -8.50 20.06
C ILE A 181 -3.02 -7.51 21.14
N GLU A 182 -4.32 -7.28 21.27
CA GLU A 182 -4.92 -6.46 22.32
C GLU A 182 -5.90 -7.34 23.11
N TRP A 183 -5.64 -7.49 24.40
CA TRP A 183 -6.44 -8.31 25.29
C TRP A 183 -7.76 -7.60 25.65
N LYS A 184 -8.71 -8.35 26.24
CA LYS A 184 -10.06 -7.86 26.55
C LYS A 184 -10.08 -6.68 27.53
N ASP A 185 -9.03 -6.54 28.32
CA ASP A 185 -8.77 -5.45 29.28
C ASP A 185 -8.06 -4.23 28.64
N GLY A 186 -7.80 -4.25 27.33
CA GLY A 186 -7.08 -3.18 26.62
C GLY A 186 -5.56 -3.26 26.78
N THR A 187 -5.04 -4.26 27.50
CA THR A 187 -3.60 -4.43 27.69
C THR A 187 -2.96 -5.00 26.42
N VAL A 188 -1.77 -4.53 26.08
CA VAL A 188 -0.90 -5.09 25.05
C VAL A 188 0.30 -5.69 25.75
N THR A 189 0.27 -7.00 26.03
CA THR A 189 1.40 -7.67 26.69
C THR A 189 2.33 -8.33 25.65
N PRO A 190 3.66 -8.24 25.85
CA PRO A 190 4.58 -9.13 25.14
C PRO A 190 4.28 -10.55 25.61
N LEU A 191 4.07 -11.46 24.65
CA LEU A 191 3.57 -12.80 24.95
C LEU A 191 4.66 -13.77 25.43
N TYR A 192 5.82 -13.28 25.87
CA TYR A 192 6.74 -13.99 26.75
C TYR A 192 7.60 -12.99 27.55
N GLU A 193 7.68 -13.22 28.85
CA GLU A 193 8.75 -12.75 29.72
C GLU A 193 9.82 -13.84 29.70
N GLY A 194 10.98 -13.52 29.14
CA GLY A 194 12.12 -14.43 28.98
C GLY A 194 13.39 -13.65 28.77
#